data_AF-A0AAE1I400-F1
#
_entry.id   AF-A0AAE1I400-F1
#
_cell.length_a   1.000
_cell.length_b   1.000
_cell.length_c   1.000
_cell.angle_alpha   90.00
_cell.angle_beta   90.00
_cell.angle_gamma   90.00
#
_symmetry.space_group_name_H-M   'P 1'
#
loop_
_entity.id
_entity.type
_entity.pdbx_description
1 polymer ?
#
loop_
_entity_poly.entity_id
_entity_poly.type
_entity_poly.pdbx_seq_one_letter_code
_entity_poly.pdbx_strand_id
1 'polypeptide(L)'
;MILNKRKKKLNKESTMSLSFEEFLLSMKITEKTYHLAIRSSITKPQLYLKRIPKDIYISPFSKKILKLMRSNINLQFVLDEYGAAITLINPSEEACYNVLQIPLSKSSEECIFIPTFPLKDRVRMVKSQARLEQMDENSTEIFESGLLDHYVNRPVSMEEECLAEFAAYYRYSSKRGKKGIALNNDSGFIFKRTCARIIRYRNYHYEVDPDNYIRENLMLFLPWRDEQKDILDQNMERLFTLHKTVLSEKKKQFNAFSYEALALAFSEVMARTEDNDNTECTNGAKFDFDEYKMDDTFNSADINTQFEDESSKEKVMFIAPDQKINSKTYLKN
;
A
#
# COMPACT_ATOMS: atom_id res chain seq x y z
N MET A 1 -29.80 -2.48 7.22
CA MET A 1 -29.65 -1.58 6.04
C MET A 1 -30.76 -0.53 5.90
N ILE A 2 -32.03 -0.82 6.27
CA ILE A 2 -33.13 0.17 6.26
C ILE A 2 -32.92 1.33 7.25
N LEU A 3 -32.29 1.05 8.39
CA LEU A 3 -31.88 2.06 9.37
C LEU A 3 -30.75 2.97 8.87
N ASN A 4 -29.86 2.50 7.98
CA ASN A 4 -28.76 3.34 7.46
C ASN A 4 -29.26 4.46 6.53
N LYS A 5 -30.41 4.29 5.85
CA LYS A 5 -31.01 5.37 5.03
C LYS A 5 -31.75 6.43 5.85
N ARG A 6 -32.19 6.11 7.08
CA ARG A 6 -32.82 7.07 8.01
C ARG A 6 -31.92 7.51 9.17
N LYS A 7 -30.69 6.98 9.30
CA LYS A 7 -29.64 7.49 10.22
C LYS A 7 -29.46 9.02 10.11
N LYS A 8 -29.68 9.60 8.94
CA LYS A 8 -29.63 11.06 8.70
C LYS A 8 -30.74 11.87 9.40
N LYS A 9 -31.77 11.24 9.98
CA LYS A 9 -32.95 11.91 10.56
C LYS A 9 -33.04 11.85 12.08
N LEU A 10 -32.22 11.05 12.77
CA LEU A 10 -32.25 10.96 14.23
C LEU A 10 -31.01 11.63 14.82
N ASN A 11 -31.20 12.59 15.72
CA ASN A 11 -30.11 13.18 16.50
C ASN A 11 -29.54 12.12 17.46
N LYS A 12 -28.21 12.06 17.59
CA LYS A 12 -27.50 11.07 18.43
C LYS A 12 -27.97 11.14 19.89
N GLU A 13 -28.13 12.35 20.42
CA GLU A 13 -28.54 12.60 21.81
C GLU A 13 -29.98 12.15 22.08
N SER A 14 -30.92 12.45 21.17
CA SER A 14 -32.33 12.07 21.33
C SER A 14 -32.58 10.56 21.20
N THR A 15 -31.62 9.81 20.64
CA THR A 15 -31.76 8.35 20.40
C THR A 15 -31.19 7.52 21.56
N MET A 16 -30.30 8.10 22.38
CA MET A 16 -29.61 7.38 23.46
C MET A 16 -30.49 7.15 24.70
N SER A 17 -31.59 7.89 24.84
CA SER A 17 -32.52 7.81 25.98
C SER A 17 -33.83 7.07 25.70
N LEU A 18 -34.10 6.68 24.44
CA LEU A 18 -35.38 6.07 24.07
C LEU A 18 -35.44 4.57 24.37
N SER A 19 -36.60 4.10 24.82
CA SER A 19 -36.94 2.67 24.78
C SER A 19 -37.17 2.18 23.33
N PHE A 20 -37.28 0.86 23.15
CA PHE A 20 -37.58 0.31 21.83
C PHE A 20 -38.99 0.68 21.37
N GLU A 21 -39.96 0.69 22.28
CA GLU A 21 -41.35 1.08 22.02
C GLU A 21 -41.44 2.57 21.63
N GLU A 22 -40.77 3.44 22.37
CA GLU A 22 -40.70 4.88 22.08
C GLU A 22 -40.02 5.16 20.74
N PHE A 23 -38.98 4.38 20.41
CA PHE A 23 -38.33 4.43 19.11
C PHE A 23 -39.30 4.07 17.98
N LEU A 24 -40.07 2.98 18.12
CA LEU A 24 -41.07 2.58 17.12
C LEU A 24 -42.18 3.63 16.96
N LEU A 25 -42.64 4.23 18.06
CA LEU A 25 -43.62 5.32 18.07
C LEU A 25 -43.09 6.57 17.35
N SER A 26 -41.84 6.98 17.62
CA SER A 26 -41.20 8.12 16.96
C SER A 26 -41.12 7.94 15.43
N MET A 27 -40.97 6.69 15.00
CA MET A 27 -40.86 6.29 13.60
C MET A 27 -42.21 6.01 12.94
N LYS A 28 -43.31 6.05 13.72
CA LYS A 28 -44.68 5.72 13.30
C LYS A 28 -44.78 4.32 12.66
N ILE A 29 -44.10 3.33 13.23
CA ILE A 29 -44.11 1.94 12.73
C ILE A 29 -44.44 0.96 13.85
N THR A 30 -45.03 -0.18 13.50
CA THR A 30 -45.23 -1.29 14.45
C THR A 30 -44.01 -2.19 14.49
N GLU A 31 -43.87 -2.96 15.57
CA GLU A 31 -42.82 -3.96 15.70
C GLU A 31 -42.86 -5.01 14.56
N LYS A 32 -44.07 -5.44 14.15
CA LYS A 32 -44.24 -6.36 13.02
C LYS A 32 -43.70 -5.76 11.72
N THR A 33 -43.99 -4.48 11.45
CA THR A 33 -43.46 -3.77 10.28
C THR A 33 -41.94 -3.61 10.35
N TYR A 34 -41.40 -3.37 11.55
CA TYR A 34 -39.95 -3.29 11.79
C TYR A 34 -39.24 -4.61 11.49
N HIS A 35 -39.73 -5.73 12.03
CA HIS A 35 -39.18 -7.06 11.76
C HIS A 35 -39.29 -7.44 10.29
N LEU A 36 -40.43 -7.15 9.65
CA LEU A 36 -40.63 -7.40 8.23
C LEU A 36 -39.67 -6.58 7.35
N ALA A 37 -39.43 -5.32 7.72
CA ALA A 37 -38.45 -4.47 7.08
C ALA A 37 -37.05 -5.10 7.16
N ILE A 38 -36.61 -5.56 8.35
CA ILE A 38 -35.32 -6.25 8.51
C ILE A 38 -35.25 -7.49 7.62
N ARG A 39 -36.27 -8.37 7.66
CA ARG A 39 -36.35 -9.59 6.85
C ARG A 39 -36.27 -9.30 5.35
N SER A 40 -36.91 -8.23 4.88
CA SER A 40 -36.84 -7.82 3.47
C SER A 40 -35.45 -7.32 3.03
N SER A 41 -34.59 -6.94 3.98
CA SER A 41 -33.26 -6.39 3.72
C SER A 41 -32.13 -7.42 3.70
N ILE A 42 -32.43 -8.67 4.04
CA ILE A 42 -31.47 -9.78 4.08
C ILE A 42 -31.80 -10.79 2.99
N THR A 43 -30.77 -11.36 2.37
CA THR A 43 -30.91 -12.38 1.32
C THR A 43 -30.57 -13.79 1.80
N LYS A 44 -30.01 -13.90 3.00
CA LYS A 44 -29.62 -15.13 3.68
C LYS A 44 -30.03 -15.04 5.15
N PRO A 45 -30.19 -16.17 5.86
CA PRO A 45 -30.39 -16.17 7.31
C PRO A 45 -29.30 -15.34 7.99
N GLN A 46 -29.70 -14.50 8.94
CA GLN A 46 -28.75 -13.62 9.62
C GLN A 46 -29.12 -13.50 11.10
N LEU A 47 -28.11 -13.64 11.96
CA LEU A 47 -28.23 -13.58 13.40
C LEU A 47 -27.92 -12.15 13.85
N TYR A 48 -28.86 -11.54 14.55
CA TYR A 48 -28.69 -10.22 15.13
C TYR A 48 -28.74 -10.32 16.66
N LEU A 49 -27.86 -9.59 17.33
CA LEU A 49 -27.98 -9.36 18.76
C LEU A 49 -29.16 -8.41 19.00
N LYS A 50 -30.01 -8.68 20.00
CA LYS A 50 -31.03 -7.72 20.44
C LYS A 50 -30.30 -6.45 20.92
N ARG A 51 -30.70 -5.33 20.33
CA ARG A 51 -30.13 -4.01 20.62
C ARG A 51 -31.21 -3.09 21.12
N ILE A 52 -30.87 -2.30 22.12
CA ILE A 52 -31.65 -1.12 22.47
C ILE A 52 -31.13 0.08 21.67
N PRO A 53 -31.93 1.16 21.49
CA PRO A 53 -31.56 2.29 20.63
C PRO A 53 -30.16 2.88 20.89
N LYS A 54 -29.69 2.89 22.15
CA LYS A 54 -28.33 3.34 22.52
C LYS A 54 -27.20 2.46 21.95
N ASP A 55 -27.46 1.17 21.71
CA ASP A 55 -26.47 0.20 21.22
C ASP A 55 -26.24 0.30 19.70
N ILE A 56 -26.94 1.19 18.98
CA ILE A 56 -26.78 1.36 17.53
C ILE A 56 -25.39 1.88 17.13
N TYR A 57 -24.70 2.54 18.07
CA TYR A 57 -23.38 3.13 17.87
C TYR A 57 -22.22 2.25 18.35
N ILE A 58 -22.52 1.08 18.91
CA ILE A 58 -21.52 0.16 19.45
C ILE A 58 -21.50 -1.10 18.57
N SER A 59 -20.32 -1.44 18.05
CA SER A 59 -20.13 -2.71 17.32
C SER A 59 -20.30 -3.90 18.27
N PRO A 60 -20.70 -5.10 17.79
CA PRO A 60 -20.60 -6.31 18.60
C PRO A 60 -19.13 -6.52 19.00
N PHE A 61 -18.89 -6.72 20.29
CA PHE A 61 -17.55 -6.97 20.85
C PHE A 61 -17.67 -8.01 21.97
N SER A 62 -16.60 -8.75 22.23
CA SER A 62 -16.49 -9.63 23.41
C SER A 62 -15.73 -8.89 24.50
N LYS A 63 -16.28 -8.81 25.72
CA LYS A 63 -15.59 -8.16 26.84
C LYS A 63 -14.24 -8.82 27.16
N LYS A 64 -14.14 -10.14 27.04
CA LYS A 64 -12.92 -10.90 27.34
C LYS A 64 -11.82 -10.59 26.31
N ILE A 65 -12.16 -10.63 25.02
CA ILE A 65 -11.24 -10.27 23.93
C ILE A 65 -10.84 -8.80 24.02
N LEU A 66 -11.79 -7.90 24.31
CA LEU A 66 -11.51 -6.48 24.50
C LEU A 66 -10.54 -6.23 25.67
N LYS A 67 -10.68 -6.98 26.78
CA LYS A 67 -9.75 -6.91 27.92
C LYS A 67 -8.35 -7.44 27.59
N LEU A 68 -8.27 -8.54 26.83
CA LEU A 68 -7.02 -9.17 26.43
C LEU A 68 -6.25 -8.34 25.40
N MET A 69 -6.93 -7.93 24.32
CA MET A 69 -6.29 -7.31 23.15
C MET A 69 -6.30 -5.78 23.18
N ARG A 70 -7.02 -5.16 24.14
CA ARG A 70 -7.25 -3.71 24.24
C ARG A 70 -7.72 -3.06 22.93
N SER A 71 -8.37 -3.84 22.07
CA SER A 71 -8.83 -3.42 20.74
C SER A 71 -10.28 -3.83 20.52
N ASN A 72 -11.05 -2.94 19.89
CA ASN A 72 -12.45 -3.15 19.57
C ASN A 72 -12.58 -4.00 18.30
N ILE A 73 -12.70 -5.32 18.48
CA ILE A 73 -12.85 -6.26 17.37
C ILE A 73 -14.34 -6.43 17.05
N ASN A 74 -14.70 -6.15 15.80
CA ASN A 74 -16.05 -6.34 15.30
C ASN A 74 -16.34 -7.84 15.13
N LEU A 75 -17.11 -8.42 16.04
CA LEU A 75 -17.47 -9.84 15.98
C LEU A 75 -18.67 -10.08 15.07
N GLN A 76 -18.54 -11.04 14.15
CA GLN A 76 -19.62 -11.46 13.28
C GLN A 76 -19.81 -12.98 13.35
N PHE A 77 -21.05 -13.42 13.52
CA PHE A 77 -21.39 -14.83 13.49
C PHE A 77 -21.36 -15.37 12.06
N VAL A 78 -20.72 -16.51 11.90
CA VAL A 78 -20.72 -17.29 10.68
C VAL A 78 -21.84 -18.32 10.79
N LEU A 79 -22.76 -18.33 9.82
CA LEU A 79 -23.97 -19.16 9.85
C LEU A 79 -23.98 -20.26 8.79
N ASP A 80 -23.06 -20.20 7.83
CA ASP A 80 -22.87 -21.20 6.78
C ASP A 80 -21.38 -21.38 6.47
N GLU A 81 -21.03 -22.53 5.89
CA GLU A 81 -19.66 -22.88 5.49
C GLU A 81 -19.06 -21.84 4.53
N TYR A 82 -19.89 -21.27 3.65
CA TYR A 82 -19.51 -20.20 2.72
C TYR A 82 -19.16 -18.90 3.45
N GLY A 83 -19.90 -18.54 4.49
CA GLY A 83 -19.62 -17.40 5.36
C GLY A 83 -18.34 -17.60 6.16
N ALA A 84 -17.97 -18.84 6.49
CA ALA A 84 -16.68 -19.15 7.11
C ALA A 84 -15.54 -18.85 6.15
N ALA A 85 -15.66 -19.32 4.90
CA ALA A 85 -14.67 -19.06 3.86
C ALA A 85 -14.50 -17.56 3.57
N ILE A 86 -15.60 -16.80 3.42
CA ILE A 86 -15.53 -15.34 3.22
C ILE A 86 -14.92 -14.64 4.43
N THR A 87 -15.29 -15.04 5.65
CA THR A 87 -14.72 -14.46 6.88
C THR A 87 -13.24 -14.79 7.05
N LEU A 88 -12.73 -15.85 6.41
CA LEU A 88 -11.30 -16.13 6.35
C LEU A 88 -10.60 -15.27 5.28
N ILE A 89 -11.26 -15.05 4.14
CA ILE A 89 -10.73 -14.31 2.99
C ILE A 89 -10.67 -12.78 3.23
N ASN A 90 -11.66 -12.21 3.93
CA ASN A 90 -11.78 -10.76 4.13
C ASN A 90 -10.73 -10.15 5.09
N PRO A 91 -10.44 -10.72 6.28
CA PRO A 91 -9.30 -10.28 7.09
C PRO A 91 -7.95 -10.70 6.48
N SER A 92 -7.97 -11.53 5.42
CA SER A 92 -6.78 -11.93 4.68
C SER A 92 -6.59 -11.13 3.39
N GLU A 93 -7.24 -9.97 3.18
CA GLU A 93 -6.99 -9.17 1.97
C GLU A 93 -5.49 -8.87 1.83
N GLU A 94 -4.81 -8.39 2.88
CA GLU A 94 -3.35 -8.19 2.81
C GLU A 94 -2.55 -9.49 2.57
N ALA A 95 -2.96 -10.60 3.20
CA ALA A 95 -2.30 -11.89 3.02
C ALA A 95 -2.53 -12.47 1.61
N CYS A 96 -3.73 -12.30 1.05
CA CYS A 96 -4.07 -12.70 -0.31
C CYS A 96 -3.31 -11.85 -1.34
N TYR A 97 -3.17 -10.54 -1.13
CA TYR A 97 -2.37 -9.69 -2.02
C TYR A 97 -0.89 -10.09 -2.00
N ASN A 98 -0.35 -10.43 -0.83
CA ASN A 98 1.02 -10.92 -0.71
C ASN A 98 1.22 -12.30 -1.37
N VAL A 99 0.30 -13.25 -1.12
CA VAL A 99 0.36 -14.60 -1.72
C VAL A 99 0.17 -14.55 -3.24
N LEU A 100 -0.73 -13.71 -3.73
CA LEU A 100 -1.03 -13.57 -5.15
C LEU A 100 -0.10 -12.59 -5.88
N GLN A 101 0.88 -11.99 -5.18
CA GLN A 101 1.80 -10.98 -5.73
C GLN A 101 1.06 -9.80 -6.39
N ILE A 102 -0.13 -9.45 -5.87
CA ILE A 102 -0.93 -8.34 -6.38
C ILE A 102 -0.44 -7.06 -5.70
N PRO A 103 -0.16 -5.97 -6.45
CA PRO A 103 0.31 -4.72 -5.86
C PRO A 103 -0.75 -4.11 -4.93
N LEU A 104 -0.39 -3.99 -3.64
CA LEU A 104 -1.20 -3.42 -2.55
C LEU A 104 -1.53 -1.93 -2.78
N SER A 105 -0.71 -1.23 -3.56
CA SER A 105 -0.95 0.16 -3.94
C SER A 105 -0.60 0.37 -5.42
N LYS A 106 -1.33 1.29 -6.06
CA LYS A 106 -1.04 1.76 -7.40
C LYS A 106 -0.71 3.24 -7.31
N SER A 107 0.51 3.61 -7.68
CA SER A 107 0.93 5.00 -7.82
C SER A 107 0.42 5.54 -9.15
N SER A 108 0.00 6.80 -9.18
CA SER A 108 -0.32 7.52 -10.42
C SER A 108 0.92 7.69 -11.31
N GLU A 109 2.12 7.73 -10.70
CA GLU A 109 3.39 7.89 -11.39
C GLU A 109 4.28 6.67 -11.22
N GLU A 110 4.80 6.16 -12.33
CA GLU A 110 5.75 5.05 -12.33
C GLU A 110 7.15 5.53 -11.90
N CYS A 111 7.85 4.71 -11.13
CA CYS A 111 9.24 4.96 -10.75
C CYS A 111 10.22 4.25 -11.70
N ILE A 112 11.39 4.83 -11.90
CA ILE A 112 12.53 4.19 -12.57
C ILE A 112 13.77 4.29 -11.69
N PHE A 113 14.43 3.16 -11.45
CA PHE A 113 15.70 3.13 -10.73
C PHE A 113 16.87 3.29 -11.73
N ILE A 114 17.74 4.26 -11.46
CA ILE A 114 18.96 4.52 -12.23
C ILE A 114 20.12 3.86 -11.47
N PRO A 115 20.83 2.88 -12.07
CA PRO A 115 21.91 2.16 -11.41
C PRO A 115 23.16 3.05 -11.34
N THR A 116 23.24 3.89 -10.32
CA THR A 116 24.34 4.84 -10.10
C THR A 116 25.52 4.25 -9.34
N PHE A 117 25.52 2.95 -9.04
CA PHE A 117 26.65 2.26 -8.39
C PHE A 117 27.97 2.43 -9.18
N PRO A 118 29.14 2.28 -8.55
CA PRO A 118 30.41 2.14 -9.26
C PRO A 118 30.33 1.02 -10.31
N LEU A 119 31.06 1.15 -11.42
CA LEU A 119 31.00 0.21 -12.55
C LEU A 119 31.12 -1.26 -12.13
N LYS A 120 32.05 -1.55 -11.21
CA LYS A 120 32.30 -2.89 -10.65
C LYS A 120 31.12 -3.47 -9.86
N ASP A 121 30.25 -2.63 -9.31
CA ASP A 121 29.16 -3.02 -8.41
C ASP A 121 27.79 -2.95 -9.12
N ARG A 122 27.74 -2.53 -10.40
CA ARG A 122 26.48 -2.43 -11.15
C ARG A 122 25.96 -3.80 -11.53
N VAL A 123 24.77 -4.10 -11.03
CA VAL A 123 24.00 -5.26 -11.47
C VAL A 123 23.50 -5.04 -12.90
N ARG A 124 23.77 -5.99 -13.79
CA ARG A 124 23.24 -6.05 -15.16
C ARG A 124 22.46 -7.34 -15.37
N MET A 125 21.47 -7.29 -16.26
CA MET A 125 20.71 -8.46 -16.63
C MET A 125 21.48 -9.26 -17.68
N VAL A 126 21.62 -10.56 -17.45
CA VAL A 126 22.25 -11.48 -18.41
C VAL A 126 21.27 -11.79 -19.54
N LYS A 127 21.77 -11.97 -20.76
CA LYS A 127 20.98 -12.47 -21.90
C LYS A 127 20.38 -13.84 -21.58
N SER A 128 19.29 -14.21 -22.25
CA SER A 128 18.68 -15.53 -22.05
C SER A 128 19.65 -16.66 -22.42
N GLN A 129 19.50 -17.80 -21.74
CA GLN A 129 20.33 -18.98 -21.99
C GLN A 129 20.37 -19.38 -23.47
N ALA A 130 19.20 -19.44 -24.12
CA ALA A 130 19.10 -19.74 -25.54
C ALA A 130 19.84 -18.74 -26.46
N ARG A 131 19.93 -17.47 -26.05
CA ARG A 131 20.68 -16.44 -26.79
C ARG A 131 22.17 -16.56 -26.56
N LEU A 132 22.59 -16.88 -25.34
CA LEU A 132 24.01 -17.11 -24.99
C LEU A 132 24.58 -18.33 -25.71
N GLU A 133 23.82 -19.42 -25.81
CA GLU A 133 24.23 -20.66 -26.51
C GLU A 133 24.45 -20.45 -28.02
N GLN A 134 23.86 -19.41 -28.60
CA GLN A 134 24.03 -19.04 -30.01
C GLN A 134 25.14 -18.01 -30.21
N MET A 135 25.73 -17.49 -29.13
CA MET A 135 26.82 -16.53 -29.19
C MET A 135 28.17 -17.25 -29.29
N ASP A 136 29.16 -16.54 -29.81
CA ASP A 136 30.54 -17.01 -29.84
C ASP A 136 31.07 -17.24 -28.41
N GLU A 137 31.84 -18.31 -28.20
CA GLU A 137 32.39 -18.68 -26.89
C GLU A 137 33.28 -17.58 -26.28
N ASN A 138 33.86 -16.70 -27.10
CA ASN A 138 34.70 -15.57 -26.65
C ASN A 138 33.94 -14.24 -26.56
N SER A 139 32.63 -14.22 -26.82
CA SER A 139 31.85 -12.99 -26.78
C SER A 139 31.70 -12.46 -25.35
N THR A 140 32.25 -11.27 -25.08
CA THR A 140 32.17 -10.60 -23.78
C THR A 140 30.83 -9.87 -23.53
N GLU A 141 30.01 -9.67 -24.58
CA GLU A 141 28.71 -9.00 -24.46
C GLU A 141 27.59 -9.91 -23.94
N ILE A 142 27.75 -10.52 -22.78
CA ILE A 142 26.76 -11.46 -22.23
C ILE A 142 25.52 -10.78 -21.60
N PHE A 143 25.51 -9.45 -21.50
CA PHE A 143 24.46 -8.67 -20.84
C PHE A 143 23.44 -8.07 -21.81
N GLU A 144 22.19 -7.93 -21.36
CA GLU A 144 21.17 -7.16 -22.08
C GLU A 144 21.45 -5.67 -21.97
N SER A 145 21.10 -4.94 -23.04
CA SER A 145 21.21 -3.48 -23.08
C SER A 145 20.25 -2.86 -22.07
N GLY A 146 20.78 -2.04 -21.16
CA GLY A 146 20.02 -1.34 -20.14
C GLY A 146 19.87 0.16 -20.39
N LEU A 147 19.30 0.86 -19.40
CA LEU A 147 19.09 2.31 -19.42
C LEU A 147 20.35 3.10 -19.78
N LEU A 148 21.49 2.75 -19.17
CA LEU A 148 22.76 3.42 -19.40
C LEU A 148 23.28 3.19 -20.83
N ASP A 149 23.20 1.96 -21.32
CA ASP A 149 23.60 1.62 -22.69
C ASP A 149 22.77 2.43 -23.72
N HIS A 150 21.47 2.59 -23.48
CA HIS A 150 20.61 3.41 -24.32
C HIS A 150 20.95 4.90 -24.24
N TYR A 151 21.30 5.41 -23.06
CA TYR A 151 21.68 6.80 -22.86
C TYR A 151 23.01 7.14 -23.56
N VAL A 152 24.01 6.26 -23.46
CA VAL A 152 25.28 6.39 -24.19
C VAL A 152 25.05 6.41 -25.70
N ASN A 153 24.06 5.67 -26.19
CA ASN A 153 23.71 5.58 -27.60
C ASN A 153 22.58 6.54 -28.02
N ARG A 154 22.23 7.54 -27.21
CA ARG A 154 21.21 8.55 -27.57
C ARG A 154 21.59 9.30 -28.85
N PRO A 155 20.65 9.78 -29.67
CA PRO A 155 20.95 10.53 -30.89
C PRO A 155 21.74 11.81 -30.60
N VAL A 156 22.51 12.29 -31.58
CA VAL A 156 23.32 13.53 -31.47
C VAL A 156 22.45 14.75 -31.16
N SER A 157 21.19 14.75 -31.58
CA SER A 157 20.23 15.82 -31.26
C SER A 157 19.91 15.94 -29.76
N MET A 158 20.33 14.99 -28.93
CA MET A 158 20.09 14.93 -27.49
C MET A 158 21.39 15.03 -26.68
N GLU A 159 22.43 15.68 -27.22
CA GLU A 159 23.73 15.76 -26.54
C GLU A 159 23.65 16.48 -25.19
N GLU A 160 22.81 17.51 -25.11
CA GLU A 160 22.60 18.36 -23.93
C GLU A 160 21.72 17.72 -22.84
N GLU A 161 21.07 16.60 -23.13
CA GLU A 161 20.19 15.90 -22.19
C GLU A 161 21.04 15.08 -21.21
N CYS A 162 20.83 15.27 -19.90
CA CYS A 162 21.52 14.48 -18.89
C CYS A 162 20.81 13.14 -18.64
N LEU A 163 21.49 12.24 -17.91
CA LEU A 163 20.96 10.90 -17.63
C LEU A 163 19.62 10.94 -16.88
N ALA A 164 19.47 11.85 -15.92
CA ALA A 164 18.25 12.02 -15.15
C ALA A 164 17.05 12.40 -16.05
N GLU A 165 17.25 13.35 -16.96
CA GLU A 165 16.24 13.78 -17.94
C GLU A 165 15.90 12.64 -18.91
N PHE A 166 16.92 11.96 -19.43
CA PHE A 166 16.74 10.83 -20.32
C PHE A 166 15.89 9.73 -19.66
N ALA A 167 16.25 9.35 -18.43
CA ALA A 167 15.56 8.32 -17.67
C ALA A 167 14.10 8.69 -17.35
N ALA A 168 13.86 9.94 -16.94
CA ALA A 168 12.54 10.44 -16.59
C ALA A 168 11.62 10.55 -17.81
N TYR A 169 12.10 11.12 -18.92
CA TYR A 169 11.26 11.51 -20.06
C TYR A 169 11.25 10.53 -21.22
N TYR A 170 12.22 9.61 -21.36
CA TYR A 170 12.29 8.69 -22.51
C TYR A 170 12.22 7.21 -22.14
N ARG A 171 11.34 6.47 -22.82
CA ARG A 171 11.24 5.01 -22.73
C ARG A 171 11.84 4.33 -23.95
N TYR A 172 12.53 3.22 -23.73
CA TYR A 172 13.05 2.37 -24.79
C TYR A 172 11.97 1.42 -25.37
N SER A 173 12.11 1.07 -26.64
CA SER A 173 11.44 -0.05 -27.28
C SER A 173 12.31 -0.62 -28.40
N SER A 174 12.41 -1.95 -28.47
CA SER A 174 13.04 -2.65 -29.59
C SER A 174 12.23 -2.53 -30.89
N LYS A 175 10.94 -2.17 -30.80
CA LYS A 175 10.04 -2.07 -31.95
C LYS A 175 9.96 -0.63 -32.48
N ARG A 176 9.98 -0.50 -33.80
CA ARG A 176 9.77 0.78 -34.48
C ARG A 176 8.33 1.27 -34.27
N GLY A 177 8.18 2.57 -34.02
CA GLY A 177 6.89 3.24 -33.89
C GLY A 177 6.89 4.64 -34.51
N LYS A 178 5.71 5.19 -34.78
CA LYS A 178 5.54 6.45 -35.54
C LYS A 178 6.29 7.67 -34.98
N LYS A 179 6.56 7.71 -33.67
CA LYS A 179 7.29 8.79 -32.97
C LYS A 179 8.60 8.31 -32.32
N GLY A 180 9.12 7.16 -32.75
CA GLY A 180 10.35 6.59 -32.20
C GLY A 180 11.57 7.29 -32.76
N ILE A 181 12.49 7.69 -31.88
CA ILE A 181 13.80 8.22 -32.25
C ILE A 181 14.80 7.08 -32.19
N ALA A 182 15.56 6.83 -33.25
CA ALA A 182 16.51 5.72 -33.29
C ALA A 182 17.73 5.99 -32.40
N LEU A 183 18.27 4.94 -31.78
CA LEU A 183 19.55 4.96 -31.10
C LEU A 183 20.71 4.81 -32.11
N ASN A 184 21.88 5.37 -31.80
CA ASN A 184 23.03 5.40 -32.72
C ASN A 184 23.61 4.02 -33.06
N ASN A 185 23.39 3.04 -32.19
CA ASN A 185 23.87 1.67 -32.36
C ASN A 185 22.81 0.73 -32.96
N ASP A 186 21.72 1.28 -33.51
CA ASP A 186 20.59 0.54 -34.07
C ASP A 186 19.94 -0.48 -33.11
N SER A 187 20.22 -0.39 -31.80
CA SER A 187 19.68 -1.32 -30.80
C SER A 187 18.17 -1.17 -30.59
N GLY A 188 17.59 -0.05 -31.00
CA GLY A 188 16.15 0.18 -30.97
C GLY A 188 15.78 1.66 -31.01
N PHE A 189 14.64 1.99 -30.40
CA PHE A 189 14.04 3.32 -30.47
C PHE A 189 13.69 3.83 -29.07
N ILE A 190 13.79 5.15 -28.87
CA ILE A 190 13.31 5.84 -27.69
C ILE A 190 12.07 6.67 -28.00
N PHE A 191 11.17 6.78 -27.03
CA PHE A 191 9.91 7.51 -27.14
C PHE A 191 9.77 8.45 -25.95
N LYS A 192 9.44 9.71 -26.23
CA LYS A 192 9.09 10.67 -25.18
C LYS A 192 7.81 10.22 -24.47
N ARG A 193 7.83 10.20 -23.14
CA ARG A 193 6.70 9.87 -22.29
C ARG A 193 5.71 11.04 -22.24
N THR A 194 4.46 10.71 -21.95
CA THR A 194 3.42 11.71 -21.66
C THR A 194 3.59 12.30 -20.25
N CYS A 195 3.96 11.45 -19.28
CA CYS A 195 4.28 11.83 -17.91
C CYS A 195 5.71 11.41 -17.58
N ALA A 196 6.45 12.25 -16.87
CA ALA A 196 7.81 11.94 -16.43
C ALA A 196 7.77 10.87 -15.33
N ARG A 197 8.68 9.90 -15.38
CA ARG A 197 8.82 8.94 -14.28
C ARG A 197 9.56 9.55 -13.10
N ILE A 198 9.19 9.13 -11.90
CA ILE A 198 9.95 9.44 -10.68
C ILE A 198 11.27 8.69 -10.75
N ILE A 199 12.39 9.41 -10.71
CA ILE A 199 13.72 8.79 -10.69
C ILE A 199 14.10 8.39 -9.27
N ARG A 200 14.67 7.19 -9.12
CA ARG A 200 15.29 6.69 -7.89
C ARG A 200 16.72 6.29 -8.22
N TYR A 201 17.63 6.46 -7.27
CA TYR A 201 19.05 6.14 -7.43
C TYR A 201 19.64 5.85 -6.04
N ARG A 202 20.92 5.48 -5.96
CA ARG A 202 21.55 5.08 -4.69
C ARG A 202 21.55 6.21 -3.65
N ASN A 203 21.77 7.45 -4.09
CA ASN A 203 21.73 8.66 -3.28
C ASN A 203 22.78 8.66 -2.16
N TYR A 204 24.05 8.70 -2.57
CA TYR A 204 25.18 8.78 -1.64
C TYR A 204 25.10 10.07 -0.81
N HIS A 205 25.65 10.04 0.41
CA HIS A 205 25.73 11.20 1.29
C HIS A 205 27.14 11.77 1.27
N TYR A 206 27.29 13.08 1.07
CA TYR A 206 28.58 13.74 0.96
C TYR A 206 29.46 13.54 2.20
N GLU A 207 28.87 13.54 3.39
CA GLU A 207 29.58 13.37 4.67
C GLU A 207 30.17 11.97 4.86
N VAL A 208 29.56 10.96 4.23
CA VAL A 208 29.95 9.55 4.38
C VAL A 208 30.87 9.12 3.23
N ASP A 209 30.54 9.53 2.00
CA ASP A 209 31.25 9.13 0.79
C ASP A 209 31.27 10.30 -0.22
N PRO A 210 32.20 11.26 -0.05
CA PRO A 210 32.31 12.44 -0.92
C PRO A 210 32.54 12.07 -2.38
N ASP A 211 33.37 11.05 -2.64
CA ASP A 211 33.77 10.65 -3.99
C ASP A 211 32.57 10.09 -4.77
N ASN A 212 31.82 9.15 -4.19
CA ASN A 212 30.63 8.62 -4.85
C ASN A 212 29.50 9.63 -4.89
N TYR A 213 29.39 10.53 -3.90
CA TYR A 213 28.47 11.65 -3.98
C TYR A 213 28.77 12.50 -5.22
N ILE A 214 30.01 12.94 -5.39
CA ILE A 214 30.41 13.80 -6.51
C ILE A 214 30.19 13.06 -7.83
N ARG A 215 30.68 11.82 -7.95
CA ARG A 215 30.53 10.98 -9.14
C ARG A 215 29.05 10.79 -9.51
N GLU A 216 28.20 10.44 -8.55
CA GLU A 216 26.76 10.22 -8.79
C GLU A 216 26.07 11.49 -9.28
N ASN A 217 26.39 12.67 -8.71
CA ASN A 217 25.81 13.93 -9.15
C ASN A 217 26.26 14.29 -10.57
N LEU A 218 27.55 14.11 -10.89
CA LEU A 218 28.08 14.30 -12.25
C LEU A 218 27.41 13.34 -13.24
N MET A 219 27.32 12.05 -12.88
CA MET A 219 26.69 11.01 -13.70
C MET A 219 25.21 11.29 -13.97
N LEU A 220 24.46 11.84 -13.02
CA LEU A 220 23.02 12.08 -13.17
C LEU A 220 22.70 13.36 -13.93
N PHE A 221 23.40 14.46 -13.63
CA PHE A 221 22.97 15.80 -13.99
C PHE A 221 23.90 16.53 -14.97
N LEU A 222 25.06 15.96 -15.30
CA LEU A 222 25.90 16.43 -16.40
C LEU A 222 25.69 15.53 -17.62
N PRO A 223 25.63 16.06 -18.85
CA PRO A 223 25.64 15.23 -20.05
C PRO A 223 27.00 14.56 -20.26
N TRP A 224 26.99 13.29 -20.65
CA TRP A 224 28.21 12.48 -20.91
C TRP A 224 27.93 11.35 -21.90
N ARG A 225 28.96 10.80 -22.54
CA ARG A 225 28.89 9.67 -23.46
C ARG A 225 29.66 8.46 -22.95
N ASP A 226 30.76 8.70 -22.27
CA ASP A 226 31.58 7.65 -21.67
C ASP A 226 31.87 8.05 -20.21
N GLU A 227 31.29 7.33 -19.26
CA GLU A 227 31.48 7.64 -17.84
C GLU A 227 32.96 7.55 -17.43
N GLN A 228 33.71 6.60 -17.99
CA GLN A 228 35.12 6.45 -17.65
C GLN A 228 35.88 7.69 -18.13
N LYS A 229 35.75 8.02 -19.41
CA LYS A 229 36.52 9.10 -20.03
C LYS A 229 36.06 10.51 -19.63
N ASP A 230 34.75 10.73 -19.57
CA ASP A 230 34.14 12.04 -19.40
C ASP A 230 33.99 12.42 -17.91
N ILE A 231 33.99 11.43 -17.00
CA ILE A 231 33.80 11.67 -15.56
C ILE A 231 34.97 11.12 -14.74
N LEU A 232 35.26 9.82 -14.80
CA LEU A 232 36.19 9.16 -13.87
C LEU A 232 37.66 9.49 -14.11
N ASP A 233 38.08 9.57 -15.37
CA ASP A 233 39.43 9.93 -15.78
C ASP A 233 39.70 11.44 -15.65
N GLN A 234 38.64 12.23 -15.46
CA GLN A 234 38.73 13.66 -15.21
C GLN A 234 38.95 13.96 -13.71
N ASN A 235 39.38 15.18 -13.40
CA ASN A 235 39.37 15.64 -12.02
C ASN A 235 37.92 15.93 -11.57
N MET A 236 37.28 14.95 -10.93
CA MET A 236 35.88 14.99 -10.52
C MET A 236 35.56 16.18 -9.61
N GLU A 237 36.42 16.51 -8.64
CA GLU A 237 36.21 17.64 -7.72
C GLU A 237 36.18 18.98 -8.46
N ARG A 238 37.12 19.18 -9.39
CA ARG A 238 37.17 20.38 -10.21
C ARG A 238 35.95 20.46 -11.13
N LEU A 239 35.58 19.35 -11.77
CA LEU A 239 34.41 19.29 -12.66
C LEU A 239 33.12 19.59 -11.90
N PHE A 240 32.96 19.01 -10.71
CA PHE A 240 31.83 19.26 -9.82
C PHE A 240 31.76 20.71 -9.36
N THR A 241 32.90 21.30 -8.98
CA THR A 241 32.98 22.70 -8.57
C THR A 241 32.61 23.64 -9.73
N LEU A 242 33.11 23.35 -10.94
CA LEU A 242 32.83 24.13 -12.15
C LEU A 242 31.33 24.11 -12.50
N HIS A 243 30.67 22.96 -12.39
CA HIS A 243 29.27 22.78 -12.79
C HIS A 243 28.26 22.83 -11.62
N LYS A 244 28.70 23.20 -10.41
CA LYS A 244 27.89 23.14 -9.18
C LYS A 244 26.51 23.80 -9.31
N THR A 245 26.43 24.93 -10.01
CA THR A 245 25.17 25.67 -10.25
C THR A 245 24.21 24.86 -11.13
N VAL A 246 24.68 24.39 -12.28
CA VAL A 246 23.90 23.60 -13.24
C VAL A 246 23.40 22.30 -12.60
N LEU A 247 24.28 21.60 -11.86
CA LEU A 247 23.91 20.38 -11.14
C LEU A 247 22.79 20.66 -10.12
N SER A 248 22.90 21.75 -9.36
CA SER A 248 21.88 22.16 -8.38
C SER A 248 20.53 22.48 -9.05
N GLU A 249 20.55 23.20 -10.17
CA GLU A 249 19.34 23.56 -10.92
C GLU A 249 18.64 22.34 -11.53
N LYS A 250 19.39 21.46 -12.19
CA LYS A 250 18.85 20.21 -12.75
C LYS A 250 18.28 19.32 -11.65
N LYS A 251 18.98 19.19 -10.52
CA LYS A 251 18.55 18.37 -9.39
C LYS A 251 17.25 18.88 -8.75
N LYS A 252 17.03 20.20 -8.70
CA LYS A 252 15.76 20.79 -8.24
C LYS A 252 14.56 20.41 -9.12
N GLN A 253 14.75 20.11 -10.40
CA GLN A 253 13.65 19.71 -11.29
C GLN A 253 13.05 18.35 -10.90
N PHE A 254 13.85 17.49 -10.26
CA PHE A 254 13.44 16.14 -9.86
C PHE A 254 13.12 16.02 -8.36
N ASN A 255 13.45 17.06 -7.57
CA ASN A 255 13.18 17.12 -6.15
C ASN A 255 12.12 18.19 -5.87
N ALA A 256 10.90 17.76 -5.59
CA ALA A 256 9.79 18.66 -5.26
C ALA A 256 10.00 19.42 -3.93
N PHE A 257 10.83 18.87 -3.05
CA PHE A 257 11.13 19.43 -1.73
C PHE A 257 12.57 19.96 -1.71
N SER A 258 12.79 21.05 -0.98
CA SER A 258 14.15 21.50 -0.69
C SER A 258 14.89 20.43 0.12
N TYR A 259 16.21 20.40 -0.01
CA TYR A 259 17.05 19.51 0.82
C TYR A 259 16.78 19.71 2.31
N GLU A 260 16.54 20.94 2.72
CA GLU A 260 16.27 21.31 4.10
C GLU A 260 14.92 20.77 4.59
N ALA A 261 13.88 20.86 3.75
CA ALA A 261 12.58 20.26 4.06
C ALA A 261 12.65 18.72 4.13
N LEU A 262 13.43 18.09 3.25
CA LEU A 262 13.66 16.65 3.30
C LEU A 262 14.45 16.24 4.53
N ALA A 263 15.53 16.96 4.87
CA ALA A 263 16.35 16.69 6.05
C ALA A 263 15.52 16.82 7.34
N LEU A 264 14.69 17.86 7.44
CA LEU A 264 13.75 18.04 8.54
C LEU A 264 12.75 16.87 8.64
N ALA A 265 12.12 16.50 7.51
CA ALA A 265 11.16 15.39 7.49
C ALA A 265 11.83 14.04 7.86
N PHE A 266 13.05 13.79 7.39
CA PHE A 266 13.81 12.60 7.77
C PHE A 266 14.17 12.62 9.26
N SER A 267 14.66 13.74 9.79
CA SER A 267 14.96 13.86 11.21
C SER A 267 13.72 13.67 12.09
N GLU A 268 12.55 14.16 11.65
CA GLU A 268 11.30 13.98 12.36
C GLU A 268 10.84 12.52 12.38
N VAL A 269 10.99 11.80 11.26
CA VAL A 269 10.69 10.36 11.18
C VAL A 269 11.64 9.54 12.05
N MET A 270 12.94 9.86 12.03
CA MET A 270 13.94 9.17 12.85
C MET A 270 13.73 9.44 14.35
N ALA A 271 13.41 10.67 14.74
CA ALA A 271 13.09 11.01 16.12
C ALA A 271 11.85 10.24 16.62
N ARG A 272 10.83 10.08 15.77
CA ARG A 272 9.64 9.26 16.09
C ARG A 272 9.96 7.77 16.27
N THR A 273 10.96 7.24 15.58
CA THR A 273 11.39 5.84 15.78
C THR A 273 12.19 5.67 17.07
N GLU A 274 13.01 6.66 17.44
CA GLU A 274 13.79 6.64 18.68
C GLU A 274 12.93 6.81 19.95
N ASP A 275 11.85 7.60 19.89
CA ASP A 275 10.87 7.73 20.98
C ASP A 275 10.08 6.43 21.24
N ASN A 276 9.95 5.58 20.21
CA ASN A 276 9.19 4.32 20.29
C ASN A 276 10.04 3.16 20.81
N ASP A 277 11.37 3.24 20.70
CA ASP A 277 12.30 2.27 21.28
C ASP A 277 12.65 2.60 22.75
N ASN A 278 12.48 3.86 23.17
CA ASN A 278 12.71 4.30 24.56
C ASN A 278 11.46 4.27 25.46
N THR A 279 10.29 3.93 24.91
CA THR A 279 9.19 3.44 25.76
C THR A 279 9.42 1.98 26.07
N GLU A 280 10.36 1.72 26.98
CA GLU A 280 10.28 0.48 27.77
C GLU A 280 8.84 0.36 28.27
N CYS A 281 8.15 -0.72 27.86
CA CYS A 281 6.94 -1.19 28.53
C CYS A 281 7.30 -1.61 29.96
N THR A 282 7.63 -0.66 30.83
CA THR A 282 7.94 -0.88 32.25
C THR A 282 6.70 -1.17 33.10
N ASN A 283 5.51 -1.21 32.49
CA ASN A 283 4.31 -1.80 33.11
C ASN A 283 3.85 -3.06 32.38
N GLY A 284 4.81 -3.85 31.90
CA GLY A 284 4.62 -5.28 31.72
C GLY A 284 4.38 -5.90 33.10
N ALA A 285 3.11 -6.08 33.48
CA ALA A 285 2.78 -7.21 34.32
C ALA A 285 3.41 -8.42 33.61
N LYS A 286 4.48 -8.99 34.17
CA LYS A 286 5.08 -10.24 33.70
C LYS A 286 3.94 -11.24 33.67
N PHE A 287 3.41 -11.49 32.49
CA PHE A 287 2.48 -12.58 32.29
C PHE A 287 3.37 -13.81 32.21
N ASP A 288 3.44 -14.54 33.31
CA ASP A 288 4.21 -15.77 33.37
C ASP A 288 3.52 -16.81 32.48
N PHE A 289 4.15 -17.11 31.35
CA PHE A 289 3.62 -18.07 30.38
C PHE A 289 3.63 -19.49 30.95
N ASP A 290 4.49 -19.75 31.94
CA ASP A 290 4.62 -21.07 32.58
C ASP A 290 3.52 -21.33 33.63
N GLU A 291 2.84 -20.27 34.11
CA GLU A 291 1.68 -20.40 35.00
C GLU A 291 0.37 -20.62 34.22
N TYR A 292 0.35 -20.32 32.91
CA TYR A 292 -0.78 -20.63 32.05
C TYR A 292 -0.75 -22.09 31.61
N LYS A 293 -1.25 -22.98 32.48
CA LYS A 293 -1.63 -24.32 32.03
C LYS A 293 -2.78 -24.17 31.04
N MET A 294 -2.53 -24.42 29.75
CA MET A 294 -3.63 -24.75 28.85
C MET A 294 -4.34 -25.94 29.47
N ASP A 295 -5.57 -25.71 29.90
CA ASP A 295 -6.46 -26.79 30.25
C ASP A 295 -6.83 -27.45 28.92
N ASP A 296 -6.19 -28.56 28.60
CA ASP A 296 -6.46 -29.37 27.40
C ASP A 296 -7.90 -29.94 27.39
N THR A 297 -8.70 -29.66 28.44
CA THR A 297 -10.14 -29.84 28.40
C THR A 297 -10.90 -28.72 27.70
N PHE A 298 -10.22 -27.75 27.07
CA PHE A 298 -10.83 -26.69 26.23
C PHE A 298 -11.60 -27.29 25.05
N ASN A 299 -12.80 -27.75 25.35
CA ASN A 299 -13.69 -28.38 24.43
C ASN A 299 -14.45 -27.26 23.70
N SER A 300 -14.73 -27.44 22.41
CA SER A 300 -15.54 -26.50 21.62
C SER A 300 -16.91 -26.17 22.26
N ALA A 301 -17.36 -27.00 23.20
CA ALA A 301 -18.51 -26.75 24.06
C ALA A 301 -18.35 -25.50 24.96
N ASP A 302 -17.16 -25.22 25.50
CA ASP A 302 -16.95 -24.13 26.48
C ASP A 302 -17.02 -22.73 25.85
N ILE A 303 -16.75 -22.61 24.55
CA ILE A 303 -17.02 -21.36 23.82
C ILE A 303 -18.52 -21.11 23.77
N ASN A 304 -19.34 -22.14 23.50
CA ASN A 304 -20.79 -22.01 23.48
C ASN A 304 -21.34 -21.70 24.88
N THR A 305 -20.84 -22.34 25.93
CA THR A 305 -21.21 -22.06 27.33
C THR A 305 -20.79 -20.64 27.75
N GLN A 306 -19.64 -20.11 27.32
CA GLN A 306 -19.22 -18.73 27.63
C GLN A 306 -19.96 -17.66 26.79
N PHE A 307 -20.51 -18.01 25.64
CA PHE A 307 -21.50 -17.17 24.93
C PHE A 307 -22.87 -17.15 25.65
N GLU A 308 -23.10 -18.02 26.63
CA GLU A 308 -24.26 -17.93 27.53
C GLU A 308 -24.08 -16.86 28.60
N ASP A 309 -22.87 -16.47 29.01
CA ASP A 309 -22.69 -15.40 30.01
C ASP A 309 -22.91 -13.98 29.44
N GLU A 310 -22.77 -13.82 28.12
CA GLU A 310 -23.26 -12.62 27.39
C GLU A 310 -24.70 -12.83 26.84
N SER A 311 -25.40 -13.92 27.20
CA SER A 311 -26.81 -14.20 26.83
C SER A 311 -27.82 -13.23 27.40
N SER A 312 -27.41 -12.30 28.27
CA SER A 312 -28.30 -11.25 28.78
C SER A 312 -28.84 -10.33 27.67
N LYS A 313 -28.27 -10.38 26.45
CA LYS A 313 -28.94 -9.86 25.24
C LYS A 313 -29.49 -11.02 24.42
N GLU A 314 -30.82 -11.16 24.40
CA GLU A 314 -31.53 -12.11 23.54
C GLU A 314 -30.99 -12.07 22.09
N LYS A 315 -30.87 -13.23 21.46
CA LYS A 315 -30.46 -13.35 20.06
C LYS A 315 -31.71 -13.50 19.21
N VAL A 316 -31.81 -12.75 18.12
CA VAL A 316 -32.95 -12.85 17.20
C VAL A 316 -32.45 -13.26 15.83
N MET A 317 -32.85 -14.46 15.40
CA MET A 317 -32.57 -14.97 14.07
C MET A 317 -33.64 -14.46 13.10
N PHE A 318 -33.20 -13.83 12.02
CA PHE A 318 -34.08 -13.45 10.92
C PHE A 318 -33.80 -14.31 9.71
N ILE A 319 -34.87 -14.88 9.15
CA ILE A 319 -34.83 -15.65 7.91
C ILE A 319 -35.43 -14.77 6.80
N ALA A 320 -34.75 -14.75 5.64
CA ALA A 320 -35.25 -14.06 4.45
C ALA A 320 -36.64 -14.60 4.07
N PRO A 321 -37.56 -13.76 3.59
CA PRO A 321 -38.86 -14.23 3.12
C PRO A 321 -38.71 -15.10 1.86
N ASP A 322 -39.56 -16.11 1.71
CA ASP A 322 -39.55 -17.05 0.57
C ASP A 322 -39.70 -16.36 -0.79
N GLN A 323 -40.30 -15.16 -0.81
CA GLN A 323 -40.39 -14.29 -1.98
C GLN A 323 -39.69 -12.95 -1.71
N LYS A 324 -38.87 -12.49 -2.66
CA LYS A 324 -38.24 -11.15 -2.61
C LYS A 324 -39.31 -10.07 -2.77
N ILE A 325 -39.76 -9.51 -1.66
CA ILE A 325 -40.72 -8.41 -1.65
C ILE A 325 -39.97 -7.08 -1.64
N ASN A 326 -40.35 -6.17 -2.54
CA ASN A 326 -39.68 -4.87 -2.68
C ASN A 326 -39.80 -4.05 -1.37
N SER A 327 -38.65 -3.64 -0.81
CA SER A 327 -38.59 -2.89 0.46
C SER A 327 -39.31 -1.53 0.42
N LYS A 328 -39.61 -0.99 -0.77
CA LYS A 328 -40.42 0.24 -0.94
C LYS A 328 -41.91 0.04 -0.67
N THR A 329 -42.41 -1.19 -0.66
CA THR A 329 -43.85 -1.50 -0.54
C THR A 329 -44.33 -1.42 0.91
N TYR A 330 -43.45 -1.66 1.89
CA TYR A 330 -43.81 -1.72 3.32
C TYR A 330 -43.81 -0.37 4.05
N LEU A 331 -43.28 0.68 3.43
CA LEU A 331 -43.09 2.00 4.05
C LEU A 331 -44.10 3.04 3.54
N LYS A 332 -45.19 2.58 2.90
CA LYS A 332 -46.19 3.44 2.24
C LYS A 332 -47.48 3.70 3.03
N ASN A 333 -47.63 3.13 4.23
CA ASN A 333 -48.74 3.46 5.13
C ASN A 333 -48.19 4.02 6.44
#